data_AF-N6XXJ2-F1
#
_entry.id   AF-N6XXJ2-F1
#
_cell.length_a   1.000
_cell.length_b   1.000
_cell.length_c   1.000
_cell.angle_alpha   90.00
_cell.angle_beta   90.00
_cell.angle_gamma   90.00
#
_symmetry.space_group_name_H-M   'P 1'
#
loop_
_entity.id
_entity.type
_entity.pdbx_description
1 polymer ?
#
loop_
_entity_poly.entity_id
_entity_poly.type
_entity_poly.pdbx_seq_one_letter_code
_entity_poly.pdbx_strand_id
1 'polypeptide(L)'
;MKDLTQVTPRTKFASAAGIMARRGDVSTDLHRKGLERFDKLVSARLAVEAVDTADFDCARGWIADYRSGLRAGDALHLAVCMRLSATLCTADATLARGADKVGVAVQRVG
;
A
#
# COMPACT_ATOMS: atom_id res chain seq x y z
N MET A 1 -19.98 -5.75 -7.11
CA MET A 1 -19.45 -5.33 -5.81
C MET A 1 -17.93 -5.36 -5.93
N LYS A 2 -17.22 -4.27 -5.59
CA LYS A 2 -15.75 -4.24 -5.61
C LYS A 2 -15.29 -4.62 -4.21
N ASP A 3 -14.98 -5.89 -3.99
CA ASP A 3 -14.64 -6.43 -2.66
C ASP A 3 -13.19 -6.11 -2.23
N LEU A 4 -12.42 -5.45 -3.12
CA LEU A 4 -11.05 -5.03 -2.89
C LEU A 4 -10.94 -3.51 -2.89
N THR A 5 -10.56 -2.99 -1.74
CA THR A 5 -10.36 -1.56 -1.50
C THR A 5 -8.89 -1.20 -1.57
N GLN A 6 -8.60 -0.02 -2.12
CA GLN A 6 -7.25 0.45 -2.41
C GLN A 6 -7.13 1.92 -2.00
N VAL A 7 -6.08 2.24 -1.25
CA VAL A 7 -5.94 3.58 -0.63
C VAL A 7 -4.70 4.32 -1.12
N THR A 8 -3.51 3.71 -0.96
CA THR A 8 -2.22 4.25 -1.45
C THR A 8 -1.53 3.50 -2.61
N PRO A 9 -2.12 2.48 -3.26
CA PRO A 9 -1.38 1.56 -4.11
C PRO A 9 -0.95 2.16 -5.44
N ARG A 10 -1.67 3.15 -5.99
CA ARG A 10 -1.22 3.85 -7.22
C ARG A 10 0.10 4.56 -6.99
N THR A 11 0.20 5.33 -5.91
CA THR A 11 1.43 6.04 -5.55
C THR A 11 2.55 5.07 -5.17
N LYS A 12 2.26 4.00 -4.40
CA LYS A 12 3.25 2.97 -4.06
C LYS A 12 3.75 2.21 -5.29
N PHE A 13 2.84 1.80 -6.17
CA PHE A 13 3.17 1.12 -7.42
C PHE A 13 4.03 2.00 -8.32
N ALA A 14 3.64 3.26 -8.52
CA ALA A 14 4.42 4.21 -9.31
C ALA A 14 5.83 4.45 -8.73
N SER A 15 5.95 4.57 -7.40
CA SER A 15 7.24 4.72 -6.73
C SER A 15 8.13 3.48 -6.95
N ALA A 16 7.61 2.28 -6.72
CA ALA A 16 8.34 1.02 -6.93
C ALA A 16 8.77 0.85 -8.40
N ALA A 17 7.84 1.07 -9.35
CA ALA A 17 8.12 1.01 -10.78
C ALA A 17 9.22 2.01 -11.18
N GLY A 18 9.14 3.24 -10.68
CA GLY A 18 10.16 4.27 -10.94
C GLY A 18 11.53 3.92 -10.35
N ILE A 19 11.59 3.29 -9.17
CA ILE A 19 12.85 2.81 -8.58
C ILE A 19 13.47 1.73 -9.47
N MET A 20 12.68 0.74 -9.90
CA MET A 20 13.16 -0.33 -10.79
C MET A 20 13.68 0.25 -12.11
N ALA A 21 12.98 1.21 -12.71
CA ALA A 21 13.40 1.84 -13.95
C ALA A 21 14.72 2.61 -13.80
N ARG A 22 14.89 3.37 -12.70
CA ARG A 22 16.14 4.13 -12.42
C ARG A 22 17.34 3.21 -12.16
N ARG A 23 17.11 2.02 -11.61
CA ARG A 23 18.14 1.00 -11.40
C ARG A 23 18.51 0.24 -12.67
N GLY A 24 17.69 0.34 -13.71
CA GLY A 24 17.84 -0.46 -14.93
C GLY A 24 17.23 -1.86 -14.83
N ASP A 25 16.53 -2.18 -13.73
CA ASP A 25 15.88 -3.48 -13.52
C ASP A 25 14.73 -3.71 -14.51
N VAL A 26 14.13 -2.62 -15.03
CA VAL A 26 13.10 -2.65 -16.07
C VAL A 26 13.38 -1.58 -17.13
N SER A 27 12.99 -1.86 -18.39
CA SER A 27 13.08 -0.87 -19.46
C SER A 27 12.08 0.27 -19.27
N THR A 28 12.34 1.42 -19.89
CA THR A 28 11.44 2.58 -19.91
C THR A 28 10.07 2.23 -20.50
N ASP A 29 10.04 1.39 -21.54
CA ASP A 29 8.79 0.91 -22.14
C ASP A 29 8.02 -0.03 -21.20
N LEU A 30 8.72 -0.94 -20.49
CA LEU A 30 8.08 -1.82 -19.50
C LEU A 30 7.54 -1.01 -18.31
N HIS A 31 8.27 -0.01 -17.83
CA HIS A 31 7.81 0.93 -16.81
C HIS A 31 6.50 1.62 -17.22
N ARG A 32 6.48 2.25 -18.41
CA ARG A 32 5.28 2.95 -18.93
C ARG A 32 4.10 2.00 -19.08
N LYS A 33 4.29 0.86 -19.74
CA LYS A 33 3.24 -0.16 -19.95
C LYS A 33 2.75 -0.74 -18.61
N GLY A 34 3.62 -0.86 -17.62
CA GLY A 34 3.28 -1.31 -16.27
C GLY A 34 2.30 -0.34 -15.59
N LEU A 35 2.61 0.96 -15.61
CA LEU A 35 1.71 2.00 -15.07
C LEU A 35 0.35 2.02 -15.76
N GLU A 36 0.32 1.99 -17.09
CA GLU A 36 -0.93 1.98 -17.87
C GLU A 36 -1.81 0.77 -17.55
N ARG A 37 -1.21 -0.42 -17.42
CA ARG A 37 -1.95 -1.64 -17.08
C ARG A 37 -2.46 -1.59 -15.63
N PHE A 38 -1.66 -1.07 -14.72
CA PHE A 38 -2.06 -0.92 -13.32
C PHE A 38 -3.25 0.04 -13.18
N ASP A 39 -3.22 1.18 -13.85
CA ASP A 39 -4.32 2.15 -13.81
C ASP A 39 -5.63 1.57 -14.38
N LYS A 40 -5.55 0.76 -15.44
CA LYS A 40 -6.70 0.01 -15.97
C LYS A 40 -7.24 -1.00 -14.95
N LEU A 41 -6.37 -1.75 -14.27
CA LEU A 41 -6.76 -2.69 -13.22
C LEU A 41 -7.48 -1.98 -12.07
N VAL A 42 -6.91 -0.89 -11.57
CA VAL A 42 -7.49 -0.11 -10.47
C VAL A 42 -8.89 0.39 -10.84
N SER A 43 -9.02 1.02 -12.01
CA SER A 43 -10.29 1.58 -12.47
C SER A 43 -11.36 0.49 -12.61
N ALA A 44 -10.98 -0.67 -13.16
CA ALA A 44 -11.91 -1.78 -13.41
C ALA A 44 -12.31 -2.56 -12.17
N ARG A 45 -11.39 -2.76 -11.20
CA ARG A 45 -11.56 -3.78 -10.15
C ARG A 45 -11.57 -3.25 -8.72
N LEU A 46 -11.07 -2.04 -8.48
CA LEU A 46 -10.75 -1.59 -7.13
C LEU A 46 -11.55 -0.35 -6.74
N ALA A 47 -12.03 -0.32 -5.50
CA ALA A 47 -12.62 0.88 -4.91
C ALA A 47 -11.48 1.74 -4.35
N VAL A 48 -11.52 3.05 -4.61
CA VAL A 48 -10.50 3.99 -4.11
C VAL A 48 -11.12 4.81 -2.99
N GLU A 49 -10.62 4.60 -1.77
CA GLU A 49 -11.11 5.31 -0.60
C GLU A 49 -10.24 6.53 -0.30
N ALA A 50 -10.90 7.60 0.16
CA ALA A 50 -10.22 8.79 0.63
C ALA A 50 -9.46 8.49 1.93
N VAL A 51 -8.29 9.13 2.06
CA VAL A 51 -7.53 9.17 3.31
C VAL A 51 -8.05 10.34 4.14
N ASP A 52 -8.31 10.09 5.41
CA ASP A 52 -8.71 11.12 6.38
C ASP A 52 -7.48 11.61 7.16
N THR A 53 -7.53 12.84 7.67
CA THR A 53 -6.56 13.38 8.64
C THR A 53 -6.35 12.41 9.82
N ALA A 54 -7.41 11.76 10.30
CA ALA A 54 -7.31 10.77 11.38
C ALA A 54 -6.39 9.57 11.02
N ASP A 55 -6.33 9.18 9.75
CA ASP A 55 -5.44 8.12 9.28
C ASP A 55 -3.97 8.55 9.37
N PHE A 56 -3.69 9.82 9.05
CA PHE A 56 -2.35 10.38 9.18
C PHE A 56 -1.91 10.46 10.64
N ASP A 57 -2.79 10.89 11.55
CA ASP A 57 -2.49 10.96 12.98
C ASP A 57 -2.23 9.57 13.58
N CYS A 58 -3.03 8.58 13.19
CA CYS A 58 -2.81 7.19 13.57
C CYS A 58 -1.46 6.67 13.05
N ALA A 59 -1.18 6.86 11.77
CA ALA A 59 0.08 6.45 11.15
C ALA A 59 1.28 7.12 11.81
N ARG A 60 1.19 8.42 12.10
CA ARG A 60 2.20 9.20 12.83
C ARG A 60 2.45 8.59 14.20
N GLY A 61 1.39 8.22 14.93
CA GLY A 61 1.48 7.57 16.23
C GLY A 61 2.33 6.30 16.20
N TRP A 62 2.16 5.47 15.17
CA TRP A 62 2.94 4.23 15.03
C TRP A 62 4.40 4.47 14.65
N ILE A 63 4.67 5.38 13.71
CA ILE A 63 6.05 5.63 13.23
C ILE A 63 6.86 6.54 14.16
N ALA A 64 6.22 7.16 15.17
CA ALA A 64 6.92 7.89 16.21
C ALA A 64 7.85 6.98 17.04
N ASP A 65 7.55 5.68 17.13
CA ASP A 65 8.50 4.68 17.61
C ASP A 65 9.30 4.11 16.42
N TYR A 66 10.59 4.42 16.37
CA TYR A 66 11.49 3.93 15.31
C TYR A 66 11.54 2.38 15.24
N ARG A 67 11.24 1.69 16.35
CA ARG A 67 11.23 0.22 16.44
C ARG A 67 10.01 -0.40 15.76
N SER A 68 9.01 0.40 15.39
CA SER A 68 7.89 -0.07 14.57
C SER A 68 8.39 -0.71 13.27
N GLY A 69 9.45 -0.14 12.68
CA GLY A 69 9.99 -0.53 11.38
C GLY A 69 9.07 -0.17 10.20
N LEU A 70 7.97 0.54 10.45
CA LEU A 70 7.03 0.96 9.43
C LEU A 70 7.54 2.23 8.73
N ARG A 71 7.47 2.22 7.39
CA ARG A 71 7.63 3.45 6.60
C ARG A 71 6.33 4.24 6.62
N ALA A 72 6.41 5.56 6.45
CA ALA A 72 5.24 6.44 6.50
C ALA A 72 4.07 5.96 5.62
N GLY A 73 4.34 5.54 4.38
CA GLY A 73 3.31 5.02 3.48
C GLY A 73 2.72 3.66 3.90
N ASP A 74 3.49 2.84 4.61
CA ASP A 74 3.03 1.54 5.14
C ASP A 74 2.14 1.76 6.36
N ALA A 75 2.56 2.62 7.29
CA ALA A 75 1.75 3.04 8.40
C ALA A 75 0.43 3.69 7.94
N LEU A 76 0.46 4.58 6.95
CA LEU A 76 -0.75 5.20 6.41
C LEU A 76 -1.70 4.18 5.79
N HIS A 77 -1.16 3.20 5.06
CA HIS A 77 -1.98 2.15 4.46
C HIS A 77 -2.66 1.27 5.54
N LEU A 78 -1.92 0.91 6.59
CA LEU A 78 -2.45 0.16 7.72
C LEU A 78 -3.50 0.96 8.50
N ALA A 79 -3.32 2.27 8.67
CA ALA A 79 -4.26 3.12 9.39
C ALA A 79 -5.62 3.14 8.69
N VAL A 80 -5.60 3.23 7.35
CA VAL A 80 -6.83 3.19 6.57
C VAL A 80 -7.46 1.79 6.60
N CYS A 81 -6.66 0.71 6.53
CA CYS A 81 -7.18 -0.64 6.68
C CYS A 81 -7.89 -0.80 8.04
N MET A 82 -7.30 -0.27 9.11
CA MET A 82 -7.89 -0.29 10.45
C MET A 82 -9.21 0.48 10.49
N ARG A 83 -9.26 1.71 9.97
CA ARG A 83 -10.48 2.54 9.91
C ARG A 83 -11.59 1.84 9.13
N LEU A 84 -11.25 1.22 8.00
CA LEU A 84 -12.22 0.53 7.14
C LEU A 84 -12.55 -0.89 7.61
N SER A 85 -11.93 -1.37 8.70
CA SER A 85 -12.01 -2.78 9.12
C SER A 85 -11.67 -3.76 7.98
N ALA A 86 -10.74 -3.37 7.11
CA ALA A 86 -10.33 -4.12 5.93
C ALA A 86 -9.18 -5.07 6.26
N THR A 87 -9.11 -6.19 5.53
CA THR A 87 -7.97 -7.11 5.58
C THR A 87 -6.88 -6.63 4.63
N LEU A 88 -5.67 -6.40 5.13
CA LEU A 88 -4.49 -6.16 4.31
C LEU A 88 -4.12 -7.43 3.54
N CYS A 89 -4.14 -7.38 2.21
CA CYS A 89 -3.55 -8.42 1.36
C CYS A 89 -2.14 -7.98 0.92
N THR A 90 -1.10 -8.74 1.27
CA THR A 90 0.30 -8.36 0.94
C THR A 90 1.22 -9.56 0.71
N ALA A 91 2.13 -9.45 -0.26
CA ALA A 91 3.27 -10.36 -0.41
C ALA A 91 4.51 -9.91 0.40
N ASP A 92 4.49 -8.70 0.97
CA ASP A 92 5.57 -8.18 1.79
C ASP A 92 5.45 -8.70 3.23
N ALA A 93 6.33 -9.63 3.60
CA ALA A 93 6.37 -10.22 4.93
C ALA A 93 6.65 -9.19 6.04
N THR A 94 7.39 -8.11 5.75
CA THR A 94 7.65 -7.03 6.70
C THR A 94 6.38 -6.23 6.95
N LEU A 95 5.67 -5.88 5.89
CA LEU A 95 4.38 -5.19 6.01
C LEU A 95 3.34 -6.06 6.75
N ALA A 96 3.32 -7.37 6.47
CA ALA A 96 2.43 -8.29 7.17
C ALA A 96 2.70 -8.34 8.68
N ARG A 97 3.97 -8.42 9.08
CA ARG A 97 4.35 -8.32 10.51
C ARG A 97 3.99 -6.97 11.11
N GLY A 98 4.10 -5.90 10.32
CA GLY A 98 3.66 -4.56 10.70
C GLY A 98 2.16 -4.52 11.00
N ALA A 99 1.34 -5.13 10.14
CA ALA A 99 -0.10 -5.26 10.32
C ALA A 99 -0.46 -6.00 11.61
N ASP A 100 0.18 -7.15 11.85
CA ASP A 100 -0.01 -7.95 13.07
C ASP A 100 0.26 -7.12 14.34
N LYS A 101 1.34 -6.32 14.34
CA LYS A 101 1.72 -5.46 15.49
C LYS A 101 0.69 -4.36 15.80
N VAL A 102 -0.03 -3.88 14.79
CA VAL A 102 -1.00 -2.78 14.94
C VAL A 102 -2.45 -3.27 14.95
N GLY A 103 -2.68 -4.58 14.95
CA GLY A 103 -4.01 -5.19 15.04
C GLY A 103 -4.83 -5.13 13.74
N VAL A 104 -4.18 -4.98 12.58
CA VAL A 104 -4.85 -5.02 11.28
C VAL A 104 -4.88 -6.45 10.77
N ALA A 105 -6.07 -6.94 10.40
CA ALA A 105 -6.24 -8.26 9.78
C ALA A 105 -5.36 -8.37 8.52
N VAL A 106 -4.66 -9.49 8.34
CA VAL A 106 -3.71 -9.66 7.23
C VAL A 106 -3.87 -11.01 6.54
N GLN A 107 -3.87 -10.97 5.22
CA GLN A 107 -3.74 -12.13 4.34
C GLN A 107 -2.42 -12.01 3.58
N ARG A 108 -1.52 -12.97 3.82
CA ARG A 108 -0.26 -13.07 3.08
C ARG A 108 -0.55 -13.69 1.71
N VAL A 109 -0.09 -13.04 0.64
CA VAL A 109 -0.27 -13.50 -0.73
C VAL A 109 1.07 -14.02 -1.23
N GLY A 110 1.15 -15.33 -1.48
CA GLY A 110 2.38 -16.02 -1.89
C GLY A 110 2.16 -17.51 -1.95
#